data_AF-A0A2N5YLK8-F1
#
_entry.id   AF-A0A2N5YLK8-F1
#
_cell.length_a   1.000
_cell.length_b   1.000
_cell.length_c   1.000
_cell.angle_alpha   90.00
_cell.angle_beta   90.00
_cell.angle_gamma   90.00
#
_symmetry.space_group_name_H-M   'P 1'
#
loop_
_entity.id
_entity.type
_entity.pdbx_description
1 polymer ?
#
loop_
_entity_poly.entity_id
_entity_poly.type
_entity_poly.pdbx_seq_one_letter_code
_entity_poly.pdbx_strand_id
1 'polypeptide(L)'
;MSNELKYIFEKTDCVSTEMLLKYHRGELSNAEKHRVERHLLTCNACSDELEGIELAGDLDAAFFSDLSQWPENKKVKKAIFDGRWKLLAAAAITILVLLTSVITLFVYYPVSDTQLAQEIENMQNQPASEQEEKTRTIEREDKFF
;
A
#
# COMPACT_ATOMS: atom_id res chain seq x y z
N MET A 1 12.34 34.55 -13.42
CA MET A 1 13.08 34.38 -12.15
C MET A 1 13.49 32.92 -12.08
N SER A 2 14.70 32.58 -12.55
CA SER A 2 15.11 31.18 -12.78
C SER A 2 16.57 30.92 -12.37
N ASN A 3 17.23 31.86 -11.70
CA ASN A 3 18.66 31.80 -11.37
C ASN A 3 18.95 31.42 -9.90
N GLU A 4 17.93 31.23 -9.06
CA GLU A 4 18.08 30.98 -7.61
C GLU A 4 18.52 29.54 -7.26
N LEU A 5 18.37 28.58 -8.18
CA LEU A 5 18.68 27.16 -7.92
C LEU A 5 20.12 26.76 -8.30
N LYS A 6 20.95 27.70 -8.76
CA LYS A 6 22.30 27.37 -9.26
C LYS A 6 23.33 27.11 -8.15
N TYR A 7 23.02 27.50 -6.91
CA TYR A 7 23.96 27.48 -5.78
C TYR A 7 23.73 26.35 -4.78
N ILE A 8 22.64 25.58 -4.90
CA ILE A 8 22.36 24.41 -4.05
C ILE A 8 23.19 23.16 -4.41
N PHE A 9 23.85 23.17 -5.58
CA PHE A 9 24.74 22.11 -6.04
C PHE A 9 26.18 22.62 -6.25
N GLU A 10 26.53 23.75 -5.62
CA GLU A 10 27.90 24.24 -5.65
C GLU A 10 28.78 23.26 -4.87
N LYS A 11 29.88 22.84 -5.51
CA LYS A 11 30.79 21.81 -5.02
C LYS A 11 31.31 22.24 -3.65
N THR A 12 30.82 21.60 -2.59
CA THR A 12 31.37 21.82 -1.24
C THR A 12 32.80 21.30 -1.21
N ASP A 13 33.70 21.98 -0.50
CA ASP A 13 35.11 21.61 -0.35
C ASP A 13 35.29 20.39 0.60
N CYS A 14 34.27 19.52 0.65
CA CYS A 14 34.22 18.33 1.47
C CYS A 14 35.12 17.22 0.92
N VAL A 15 35.64 16.38 1.81
CA VAL A 15 36.26 15.11 1.39
C VAL A 15 35.20 14.19 0.78
N SER A 16 35.61 13.41 -0.23
CA SER A 16 34.70 12.45 -0.85
C SER A 16 34.38 11.29 0.11
N THR A 17 33.16 10.76 0.02
CA THR A 17 32.72 9.58 0.78
C THR A 17 33.64 8.38 0.56
N GLU A 18 34.17 8.19 -0.66
CA GLU A 18 35.16 7.14 -0.95
C GLU A 18 36.44 7.30 -0.10
N MET A 19 36.89 8.54 0.10
CA MET A 19 38.07 8.85 0.91
C MET A 19 37.79 8.64 2.41
N LEU A 20 36.58 8.95 2.88
CA LEU A 20 36.15 8.64 4.25
C LEU A 20 36.06 7.12 4.50
N LEU A 21 35.57 6.35 3.54
CA LEU A 21 35.54 4.88 3.61
C LEU A 21 36.96 4.29 3.65
N LYS A 22 37.87 4.76 2.79
CA LYS A 22 39.29 4.37 2.82
C LYS A 22 39.96 4.78 4.13
N TYR A 23 39.61 5.95 4.69
CA TYR A 23 40.08 6.39 5.99
C TYR A 23 39.63 5.43 7.10
N HIS A 24 38.35 5.08 7.13
CA HIS A 24 37.78 4.13 8.09
C HIS A 24 38.45 2.74 8.00
N ARG A 25 38.72 2.25 6.78
CA ARG A 25 39.43 0.98 6.54
C ARG A 25 40.95 1.04 6.75
N GLY A 26 41.53 2.22 7.01
CA GLY A 26 42.97 2.39 7.16
C GLY A 26 43.77 2.21 5.86
N GLU A 27 43.14 2.39 4.70
CA GLU A 27 43.73 2.20 3.36
C GLU A 27 44.43 3.46 2.80
N LEU A 28 44.39 4.59 3.51
CA LEU A 28 44.98 5.85 3.08
C LEU A 28 46.48 5.96 3.42
N SER A 29 47.24 6.67 2.58
CA SER A 29 48.61 7.06 2.91
C SER A 29 48.64 8.09 4.05
N ASN A 30 49.79 8.23 4.73
CA ASN A 30 49.95 9.20 5.82
C ASN A 30 49.60 10.65 5.42
N ALA A 31 49.94 11.06 4.20
CA ALA A 31 49.63 12.40 3.71
C ALA A 31 48.12 12.61 3.50
N GLU A 32 47.44 11.60 2.95
CA GLU A 32 45.99 11.63 2.74
C GLU A 32 45.23 11.57 4.06
N LYS A 33 45.68 10.70 4.97
CA LYS A 33 45.11 10.58 6.32
C LYS A 33 45.15 11.92 7.04
N HIS A 34 46.30 12.58 7.06
CA HIS A 34 46.45 13.89 7.69
C HIS A 34 45.54 14.97 7.06
N ARG A 35 45.32 14.91 5.75
CA ARG A 35 44.39 15.81 5.06
C ARG A 35 42.94 15.55 5.50
N VAL A 36 42.51 14.29 5.61
CA VAL A 36 41.17 13.92 6.09
C VAL A 36 40.98 14.34 7.54
N GLU A 37 41.94 14.03 8.42
CA GLU A 37 41.91 14.42 9.83
C GLU A 37 41.75 15.94 9.99
N ARG A 38 42.53 16.73 9.22
CA ARG A 38 42.41 18.19 9.23
C ARG A 38 41.03 18.66 8.79
N HIS A 39 40.44 18.02 7.77
CA HIS A 39 39.11 18.38 7.28
C HIS A 39 38.03 18.06 8.32
N LEU A 40 38.08 16.88 8.95
CA LEU A 40 37.13 16.44 9.98
C LEU A 40 37.12 17.38 11.19
N LEU A 41 38.27 17.96 11.57
CA LEU A 41 38.35 18.96 12.64
C LEU A 41 37.60 20.27 12.33
N THR A 42 37.32 20.54 11.05
CA THR A 42 36.73 21.81 10.60
C THR A 42 35.32 21.66 10.02
N CYS A 43 34.91 20.44 9.66
CA CYS A 43 33.64 20.16 9.01
C CYS A 43 32.83 19.16 9.82
N ASN A 44 31.84 19.66 10.56
CA ASN A 44 30.96 18.82 11.39
C ASN A 44 30.21 17.78 10.54
N ALA A 45 29.73 18.16 9.36
CA ALA A 45 28.97 17.27 8.49
C ALA A 45 29.77 16.02 8.07
N CYS A 46 31.06 16.17 7.76
CA CYS A 46 31.91 15.03 7.41
C CYS A 46 32.26 14.18 8.64
N SER A 47 32.31 14.77 9.84
CA SER A 47 32.43 14.01 11.09
C SER A 47 31.19 13.16 11.36
N ASP A 48 30.00 13.74 11.16
CA ASP A 48 28.72 13.04 11.31
C ASP A 48 28.61 11.88 10.27
N GLU A 49 29.06 12.11 9.03
CA GLU A 49 29.11 11.08 7.99
C GLU A 49 30.05 9.92 8.38
N LEU A 50 31.23 10.23 8.94
CA LEU A 50 32.16 9.20 9.43
C LEU A 50 31.57 8.38 10.56
N GLU A 51 30.88 9.01 11.53
CA GLU A 51 30.17 8.30 12.60
C GLU A 51 29.08 7.38 12.03
N GLY A 52 28.36 7.85 11.01
CA GLY A 52 27.39 7.03 10.28
C GLY A 52 28.01 5.81 9.60
N ILE A 53 29.20 5.96 9.00
CA ILE A 53 29.97 4.86 8.42
C ILE A 53 30.41 3.87 9.50
N GLU A 54 30.90 4.35 10.65
CA GLU A 54 31.33 3.49 11.76
C GLU A 54 30.15 2.69 12.34
N LEU A 55 28.97 3.32 12.46
CA LEU A 55 27.76 2.68 12.96
C LEU A 55 27.16 1.67 11.97
N ALA A 56 27.28 1.97 10.67
CA ALA A 56 26.92 1.05 9.59
C ALA A 56 27.82 -0.19 9.57
N GLY A 57 29.03 -0.11 10.13
CA GLY A 57 30.01 -1.21 10.15
C GLY A 57 30.52 -1.55 8.76
N ASP A 58 31.10 -2.75 8.61
CA ASP A 58 31.65 -3.26 7.35
C ASP A 58 30.53 -3.73 6.38
N LEU A 59 29.40 -3.02 6.35
CA LEU A 59 28.43 -3.17 5.27
C LEU A 59 29.20 -2.93 3.97
N ASP A 60 29.34 -4.02 3.21
CA ASP A 60 30.32 -4.16 2.14
C ASP A 60 30.48 -2.86 1.36
N ALA A 61 31.73 -2.46 1.12
CA ALA A 61 32.07 -1.44 0.13
C ALA A 61 31.34 -1.65 -1.21
N ALA A 62 30.94 -2.90 -1.50
CA ALA A 62 30.06 -3.29 -2.60
C ALA A 62 28.67 -2.60 -2.56
N PHE A 63 28.02 -2.48 -1.40
CA PHE A 63 26.73 -1.82 -1.26
C PHE A 63 26.84 -0.31 -1.57
N PHE A 64 27.85 0.37 -1.01
CA PHE A 64 28.06 1.80 -1.28
C PHE A 64 28.58 2.05 -2.71
N SER A 65 29.41 1.16 -3.26
CA SER A 65 29.86 1.28 -4.65
C SER A 65 28.73 0.99 -5.66
N ASP A 66 27.74 0.16 -5.32
CA ASP A 66 26.53 -0.04 -6.12
C ASP A 66 25.61 1.21 -6.09
N LEU A 67 25.52 1.90 -4.95
CA LEU A 67 24.81 3.18 -4.86
C LEU A 67 25.51 4.29 -5.66
N SER A 68 26.84 4.35 -5.64
CA SER A 68 27.61 5.32 -6.42
C SER A 68 27.54 5.07 -7.93
N GLN A 69 27.16 3.86 -8.33
CA GLN A 69 26.98 3.48 -9.74
C GLN A 69 25.62 3.85 -10.30
N TRP A 70 24.75 4.57 -9.56
CA TRP A 70 23.51 5.06 -10.12
C TRP A 70 23.79 5.92 -11.36
N PRO A 71 23.45 5.44 -12.57
CA PRO A 71 23.81 6.15 -13.79
C PRO A 71 22.89 7.35 -13.92
N GLU A 72 23.44 8.57 -13.80
CA GLU A 72 22.73 9.84 -13.98
C GLU A 72 22.06 10.02 -15.37
N ASN A 73 22.11 9.02 -16.27
CA ASN A 73 21.64 9.17 -17.64
C ASN A 73 20.85 8.00 -18.22
N LYS A 74 20.40 7.02 -17.43
CA LYS A 74 19.44 6.05 -17.98
C LYS A 74 18.08 6.69 -18.00
N LYS A 75 17.70 7.19 -19.19
CA LYS A 75 16.31 7.41 -19.59
C LYS A 75 15.52 6.18 -19.15
N VAL A 76 14.88 6.27 -17.99
CA VAL A 76 14.03 5.23 -17.46
C VAL A 76 12.94 5.09 -18.51
N LYS A 77 13.05 4.08 -19.38
CA LYS A 77 12.06 3.84 -20.41
C LYS A 77 10.77 3.65 -19.63
N LYS A 78 9.83 4.58 -19.82
CA LYS A 78 8.47 4.54 -19.27
C LYS A 78 7.73 3.36 -19.90
N ALA A 79 8.16 2.13 -19.61
CA ALA A 79 7.59 0.90 -20.14
C ALA A 79 6.39 0.42 -19.29
N ILE A 80 6.04 1.17 -18.25
CA ILE A 80 4.89 0.90 -17.38
C ILE A 80 3.74 1.89 -17.64
N PHE A 81 3.96 2.91 -18.47
CA PHE A 81 2.96 3.92 -18.81
C PHE A 81 2.23 3.61 -20.12
N ASP A 82 1.99 2.33 -20.39
CA ASP A 82 1.08 1.93 -21.46
C ASP A 82 -0.31 1.67 -20.85
N GLY A 83 -1.36 2.20 -21.48
CA GLY A 83 -2.68 2.52 -20.89
C GLY A 83 -3.46 1.41 -20.16
N ARG A 84 -2.90 0.22 -20.01
CA ARG A 84 -3.44 -0.95 -19.29
C ARG A 84 -3.53 -0.73 -17.78
N TRP A 85 -2.73 0.19 -17.21
CA TRP A 85 -2.81 0.53 -15.79
C TRP A 85 -4.13 1.20 -15.40
N LYS A 86 -4.74 1.94 -16.33
CA LYS A 86 -6.08 2.53 -16.12
C LYS A 86 -7.17 1.46 -16.02
N LEU A 87 -7.03 0.35 -16.74
CA LEU A 87 -7.97 -0.78 -16.70
C LEU A 87 -7.84 -1.58 -15.40
N LEU A 88 -6.61 -1.83 -14.93
CA LEU A 88 -6.35 -2.49 -13.66
C LEU A 88 -6.80 -1.64 -12.46
N ALA A 89 -6.53 -0.33 -12.49
CA ALA A 89 -6.99 0.59 -11.44
C ALA A 89 -8.52 0.70 -11.39
N ALA A 90 -9.19 0.75 -12.54
CA ALA A 90 -10.65 0.81 -12.60
C ALA A 90 -11.30 -0.45 -11.99
N ALA A 91 -10.78 -1.64 -12.29
CA ALA A 91 -11.29 -2.90 -11.74
C ALA A 91 -11.16 -2.97 -10.21
N ALA A 92 -10.03 -2.52 -9.65
CA ALA A 92 -9.82 -2.49 -8.20
C ALA A 92 -10.81 -1.54 -7.49
N ILE A 93 -11.05 -0.36 -8.08
CA ILE A 93 -12.01 0.61 -7.53
C ILE A 93 -13.43 0.05 -7.57
N THR A 94 -13.83 -0.60 -8.67
CA THR A 94 -15.17 -1.21 -8.75
C THR A 94 -15.39 -2.31 -7.71
N ILE A 95 -14.36 -3.12 -7.43
CA ILE A 95 -14.45 -4.17 -6.42
C ILE A 95 -14.61 -3.56 -5.02
N LEU A 96 -13.86 -2.51 -4.70
CA LEU A 96 -14.00 -1.81 -3.41
C LEU A 96 -15.38 -1.18 -3.24
N VAL A 97 -15.93 -0.55 -4.28
CA VAL A 97 -17.28 0.04 -4.24
C VAL A 97 -18.36 -1.04 -4.08
N LEU A 98 -18.22 -2.19 -4.75
CA LEU A 98 -19.16 -3.29 -4.60
C LEU A 98 -19.09 -3.92 -3.20
N LEU A 99 -17.88 -4.17 -2.68
CA LEU A 99 -17.70 -4.73 -1.34
C LEU A 99 -18.25 -3.80 -0.26
N THR A 100 -17.97 -2.49 -0.36
CA THR A 100 -18.51 -1.51 0.58
C THR A 100 -20.04 -1.44 0.52
N SER A 101 -20.63 -1.46 -0.69
CA SER A 101 -22.08 -1.50 -0.88
C SER A 101 -22.73 -2.74 -0.22
N VAL A 102 -22.18 -3.94 -0.45
CA VAL A 102 -22.70 -5.19 0.14
C VAL A 102 -22.60 -5.16 1.67
N ILE A 103 -21.48 -4.70 2.22
CA ILE A 103 -21.30 -4.57 3.68
C ILE A 103 -22.31 -3.59 4.26
N THR A 104 -22.52 -2.43 3.61
CA THR A 104 -23.52 -1.47 4.08
C THR A 104 -24.94 -2.04 4.03
N LEU A 105 -25.30 -2.79 2.99
CA LEU A 105 -26.60 -3.45 2.94
C LEU A 105 -26.77 -4.48 4.07
N PHE A 106 -25.73 -5.27 4.36
CA PHE A 106 -25.78 -6.28 5.41
C PHE A 106 -25.87 -5.67 6.82
N VAL A 107 -25.21 -4.53 7.06
CA VAL A 107 -25.24 -3.82 8.34
C VAL A 107 -26.54 -3.03 8.53
N TYR A 108 -27.08 -2.44 7.46
CA TYR A 108 -28.23 -1.53 7.54
C TYR A 108 -29.58 -2.22 7.34
N TYR A 109 -29.60 -3.35 6.64
CA TYR A 109 -30.75 -4.24 6.55
C TYR A 109 -30.48 -5.49 7.40
N PRO A 110 -30.66 -5.43 8.74
CA PRO A 110 -30.82 -6.66 9.50
C PRO A 110 -32.03 -7.37 8.89
N VAL A 111 -31.77 -8.47 8.18
CA VAL A 111 -32.79 -9.33 7.59
C VAL A 111 -33.83 -9.60 8.68
N SER A 112 -35.04 -9.10 8.45
CA SER A 112 -36.18 -9.24 9.36
C SER A 112 -36.68 -10.67 9.29
N ASP A 113 -35.93 -11.60 9.89
CA ASP A 113 -36.28 -13.02 10.04
C ASP A 113 -37.64 -13.22 10.73
N THR A 114 -38.15 -12.18 11.41
CA THR A 114 -39.41 -12.21 12.14
C THR A 114 -40.64 -12.38 11.24
N GLN A 115 -40.65 -11.88 10.00
CA GLN A 115 -41.84 -12.02 9.13
C GLN A 115 -41.90 -13.36 8.39
N LEU A 116 -40.74 -13.90 7.97
CA LEU A 116 -40.67 -15.21 7.33
C LEU A 116 -40.97 -16.35 8.31
N ALA A 117 -40.51 -16.23 9.56
CA ALA A 117 -40.83 -17.21 10.59
C ALA A 117 -42.34 -17.22 10.93
N GLN A 118 -42.98 -16.05 10.97
CA GLN A 118 -44.42 -15.94 11.23
C GLN A 118 -45.29 -16.44 10.07
N GLU A 119 -44.89 -16.22 8.82
CA GLU A 119 -45.60 -16.77 7.65
C GLU A 119 -45.56 -18.31 7.65
N ILE A 120 -44.40 -18.92 7.99
CA ILE A 120 -44.25 -20.37 8.09
C ILE A 120 -45.07 -20.94 9.25
N GLU A 121 -45.08 -20.28 10.41
CA GLU A 121 -45.89 -20.70 11.56
C GLU A 121 -47.40 -20.58 11.30
N ASN A 122 -47.83 -19.50 10.64
CA ASN A 122 -49.23 -19.28 10.27
C ASN A 122 -49.72 -20.30 9.23
N MET A 123 -48.87 -20.73 8.30
CA MET A 123 -49.19 -21.84 7.38
C MET A 123 -49.33 -23.18 8.11
N GLN A 124 -48.61 -23.37 9.21
CA GLN A 124 -48.59 -24.63 9.95
C GLN A 124 -49.70 -24.73 11.01
N ASN A 125 -50.19 -23.59 11.50
CA ASN A 125 -51.23 -23.48 12.52
C ASN A 125 -52.62 -23.08 11.99
N GLN A 126 -52.88 -23.14 10.67
CA GLN A 126 -54.23 -22.92 10.13
C GLN A 126 -55.15 -24.06 10.63
N PRO A 127 -56.11 -23.79 11.53
CA PRO A 127 -56.89 -24.84 12.17
C PRO A 127 -57.81 -25.51 11.16
N ALA A 128 -58.01 -26.82 11.33
CA ALA A 128 -58.83 -27.71 10.52
C ALA A 128 -60.31 -27.28 10.30
N SER A 129 -60.75 -26.12 10.79
CA SER A 129 -62.09 -25.61 10.63
C SER A 129 -62.38 -25.03 9.24
N GLU A 130 -61.37 -24.64 8.45
CA GLU A 130 -61.60 -24.06 7.11
C GLU A 130 -61.72 -25.12 6.00
N GLN A 131 -61.26 -26.36 6.26
CA GLN A 131 -61.42 -27.48 5.32
C GLN A 131 -62.81 -28.14 5.40
N GLU A 132 -63.49 -28.08 6.55
CA GLU A 132 -64.87 -28.57 6.67
C GLU A 132 -65.89 -27.65 5.96
N GLU A 133 -65.66 -26.34 5.92
CA GLU A 133 -66.56 -25.39 5.23
C GLU A 133 -66.50 -25.53 3.71
N LYS A 134 -65.30 -25.74 3.16
CA LYS A 134 -65.11 -25.98 1.72
C LYS A 134 -65.74 -27.30 1.26
N THR A 135 -65.64 -28.36 2.08
CA THR A 135 -66.20 -29.68 1.75
C THR A 135 -67.73 -29.68 1.75
N ARG A 136 -68.38 -28.96 2.69
CA ARG A 136 -69.85 -28.82 2.69
C ARG A 136 -70.40 -27.99 1.53
N THR A 137 -69.60 -27.10 0.96
CA THR A 137 -70.04 -26.24 -0.14
C THR A 137 -70.05 -27.02 -1.46
N ILE A 138 -69.05 -27.89 -1.67
CA ILE A 138 -68.94 -28.75 -2.86
C ILE A 138 -70.06 -29.81 -2.88
N GLU A 139 -70.38 -30.43 -1.75
CA GLU A 139 -71.44 -31.45 -1.66
C GLU A 139 -72.87 -30.89 -1.87
N ARG A 140 -73.03 -29.56 -1.84
CA ARG A 140 -74.31 -28.87 -2.07
C ARG A 140 -74.55 -28.56 -3.55
N GLU A 141 -73.50 -28.37 -4.34
CA GLU A 141 -73.60 -28.08 -5.77
C GLU A 141 -73.90 -29.35 -6.59
N ASP A 142 -73.40 -30.50 -6.15
CA ASP A 142 -73.60 -31.79 -6.84
C ASP A 142 -75.03 -32.37 -6.69
N LYS A 143 -75.84 -31.85 -5.75
CA LYS A 143 -77.25 -32.26 -5.55
C LYS A 143 -78.26 -31.44 -6.34
N PHE A 144 -77.80 -30.45 -7.11
CA PHE A 144 -78.67 -29.54 -7.88
C PHE A 144 -78.62 -29.75 -9.40
N PHE A 145 -77.99 -30.82 -9.89
CA PHE A 145 -77.98 -31.23 -11.30
C PHE A 145 -78.64 -32.61 -11.50
#